data_AF-A0A5R2MXF6-F1
#
_entry.id   AF-A0A5R2MXF6-F1
#
_cell.length_a   1.000
_cell.length_b   1.000
_cell.length_c   1.000
_cell.angle_alpha   90.00
_cell.angle_beta   90.00
_cell.angle_gamma   90.00
#
_symmetry.space_group_name_H-M   'P 1'
#
loop_
_entity.id
_entity.type
_entity.pdbx_description
1 polymer ?
#
loop_
_entity_poly.entity_id
_entity_poly.type
_entity_poly.pdbx_seq_one_letter_code
_entity_poly.pdbx_strand_id
1 'polypeptide(L)'
;RGGLAKRVLVIGSETFSRILDWSDRSTCVLFGDGAGALVLEAGEGAGTIADRGVLAASLRSDGAHKEKLFVDGGPSTTGTVGHLRMEGREVFKHAVGMITDVIEATFSAAG
;
A
#
# COMPACT_ATOMS: atom_id res chain seq x y z
N ARG A 1 -8.72 1.40 20.54
CA ARG A 1 -7.30 1.18 20.14
C ARG A 1 -6.38 1.87 21.15
N GLY A 2 -5.13 1.41 21.30
CA GLY A 2 -4.25 1.45 22.50
C GLY A 2 -4.00 2.75 23.31
N GLY A 3 -4.76 3.82 23.13
CA GLY A 3 -4.80 4.97 24.05
C GLY A 3 -3.62 5.93 24.00
N LEU A 4 -2.61 5.66 23.16
CA LEU A 4 -1.37 6.44 23.07
C LEU A 4 -1.56 7.86 22.51
N ALA A 5 -2.60 8.08 21.70
CA ALA A 5 -2.88 9.38 21.08
C ALA A 5 -4.38 9.58 20.88
N LYS A 6 -4.84 10.83 21.02
CA LYS A 6 -6.24 11.23 20.74
C LYS A 6 -6.45 11.68 19.29
N ARG A 7 -5.42 12.24 18.66
CA ARG A 7 -5.43 12.68 17.25
C ARG A 7 -4.14 12.25 16.60
N VAL A 8 -4.22 11.72 15.39
CA VAL A 8 -3.05 11.33 14.59
C VAL A 8 -3.21 11.81 13.16
N LEU A 9 -2.12 12.32 12.57
CA LEU A 9 -2.02 12.61 11.15
C LEU A 9 -1.45 11.38 10.45
N VAL A 10 -2.18 10.82 9.49
CA VAL A 10 -1.72 9.71 8.65
C VAL A 10 -1.41 10.27 7.27
N ILE A 11 -0.20 10.01 6.78
CA ILE A 11 0.28 10.48 5.49
C ILE A 11 0.68 9.28 4.65
N GLY A 12 0.17 9.21 3.42
CA GLY A 12 0.73 8.38 2.36
C GLY A 12 1.39 9.30 1.34
N SER A 13 2.68 9.13 1.10
CA SER A 13 3.41 9.94 0.11
C SER A 13 4.49 9.10 -0.55
N GLU A 14 4.70 9.33 -1.84
CA GLU A 14 5.70 8.63 -2.63
C GLU A 14 6.22 9.53 -3.76
N THR A 15 7.48 9.31 -4.16
CA THR A 15 8.13 9.99 -5.28
C THR A 15 8.72 8.99 -6.28
N PHE A 16 7.86 8.13 -6.84
CA PHE A 16 8.28 7.07 -7.76
C PHE A 16 9.06 7.61 -8.96
N SER A 17 8.78 8.83 -9.44
CA SER A 17 9.44 9.44 -10.60
C SER A 17 10.97 9.42 -10.52
N ARG A 18 11.53 9.41 -9.29
CA ARG A 18 12.97 9.40 -9.03
C ARG A 18 13.63 8.04 -9.23
N ILE A 19 12.82 6.98 -9.30
CA ILE A 19 13.26 5.59 -9.45
C ILE A 19 12.67 4.94 -10.71
N LEU A 20 12.14 5.72 -11.66
CA LEU A 20 11.64 5.21 -12.93
C LEU A 20 12.74 5.26 -13.99
N ASP A 21 12.86 4.17 -14.76
CA ASP A 21 13.64 4.15 -15.98
C ASP A 21 12.80 4.78 -17.10
N TRP A 22 13.11 6.03 -17.46
CA TRP A 22 12.35 6.77 -18.48
C TRP A 22 12.45 6.18 -19.90
N SER A 23 13.39 5.25 -20.12
CA SER A 23 13.47 4.49 -21.37
C SER A 23 12.55 3.27 -21.39
N ASP A 24 12.10 2.80 -20.22
CA ASP A 24 11.16 1.69 -20.07
C ASP A 24 9.71 2.18 -20.04
N ARG A 25 9.06 2.11 -21.20
CA ARG A 25 7.65 2.49 -21.36
C ARG A 25 6.67 1.60 -20.58
N SER A 26 7.09 0.44 -20.07
CA SER A 26 6.20 -0.45 -19.32
C SER A 26 5.92 0.03 -17.90
N THR A 27 6.81 0.87 -17.35
CA THR A 27 6.71 1.41 -15.99
C THR A 27 6.56 2.93 -15.97
N CYS A 28 7.29 3.66 -16.83
CA CYS A 28 7.35 5.13 -16.74
C CYS A 28 6.03 5.86 -17.05
N VAL A 29 5.07 5.18 -17.67
CA VAL A 29 3.73 5.73 -17.97
C VAL A 29 2.69 5.43 -16.89
N LEU A 30 3.02 4.59 -15.91
CA LEU A 30 2.08 4.11 -14.90
C LEU A 30 2.20 4.83 -13.57
N PHE A 31 3.43 5.22 -13.20
CA PHE A 31 3.74 5.76 -11.88
C PHE A 31 4.01 7.26 -11.94
N GLY A 32 3.69 7.93 -10.83
CA GLY A 32 3.95 9.34 -10.63
C GLY A 32 4.16 9.64 -9.15
N ASP A 33 4.25 10.93 -8.84
CA ASP A 33 4.50 11.40 -7.49
C ASP A 33 3.22 11.93 -6.86
N GLY A 34 3.11 11.80 -5.54
CA GLY A 34 1.94 12.28 -4.83
C GLY A 34 2.05 12.21 -3.32
N ALA A 35 1.14 12.93 -2.66
CA ALA A 35 0.93 12.87 -1.23
C ALA A 35 -0.55 13.05 -0.91
N GLY A 36 -1.04 12.29 0.07
CA GLY A 36 -2.36 12.44 0.66
C GLY A 36 -2.28 12.29 2.16
N ALA A 37 -3.15 12.98 2.88
CA ALA A 37 -3.17 12.93 4.34
C ALA A 37 -4.59 12.97 4.90
N LEU A 38 -4.77 12.34 6.05
CA LEU A 38 -6.01 12.36 6.82
C LEU A 38 -5.70 12.51 8.32
N VAL A 39 -6.62 13.13 9.06
CA VAL A 39 -6.56 13.20 10.51
C VAL A 39 -7.54 12.17 11.07
N LEU A 40 -7.03 11.26 11.90
CA LEU A 40 -7.88 10.38 12.71
C LEU A 40 -7.99 10.95 14.11
N GLU A 41 -9.21 10.97 14.63
CA GLU A 41 -9.50 11.32 16.02
C GLU A 41 -10.09 10.10 16.72
N ALA A 42 -9.72 9.93 17.99
CA ALA A 42 -10.33 8.92 18.84
C ALA A 42 -11.81 9.26 19.05
N GLY A 43 -12.69 8.34 18.65
CA GLY A 43 -14.12 8.39 18.91
C GLY A 43 -14.57 7.21 19.75
N GLU A 44 -15.69 7.38 20.44
CA GLU A 44 -16.39 6.30 21.14
C GLU A 44 -17.43 5.69 20.19
N GLY A 45 -17.61 4.36 20.29
CA GLY A 45 -18.55 3.59 19.47
C GLY A 45 -19.04 2.37 20.24
N ALA A 46 -20.17 1.80 19.81
CA ALA A 46 -20.78 0.63 20.45
C ALA A 46 -20.15 -0.70 19.99
N GLY A 47 -19.18 -0.66 19.08
CA GLY A 47 -18.61 -1.82 18.41
C GLY A 47 -19.55 -2.42 17.35
N THR A 48 -20.46 -1.62 16.79
CA THR A 48 -21.48 -2.09 15.84
C THR A 48 -21.23 -1.56 14.43
N ILE A 49 -21.86 -2.15 13.43
CA ILE A 49 -21.81 -1.68 12.03
C ILE A 49 -22.39 -0.28 11.82
N ALA A 50 -23.14 0.24 12.79
CA ALA A 50 -23.68 1.60 12.77
C ALA A 50 -22.65 2.66 13.22
N ASP A 51 -21.52 2.23 13.78
CA ASP A 51 -20.48 3.14 14.25
C ASP A 51 -19.79 3.85 13.07
N ARG A 52 -19.28 5.05 13.34
CA ARG A 52 -18.43 5.79 12.40
C ARG A 52 -16.97 5.56 12.71
N GLY A 53 -16.17 5.28 11.67
CA GLY A 53 -14.72 5.18 11.77
C GLY A 53 -14.18 3.93 11.07
N VAL A 54 -13.03 3.44 11.54
CA VAL A 54 -12.41 2.22 11.02
C VAL A 54 -13.00 1.01 11.73
N LEU A 55 -13.95 0.34 11.07
CA LEU A 55 -14.66 -0.83 11.61
C LEU A 55 -13.80 -2.10 11.57
N ALA A 56 -13.13 -2.35 10.45
CA ALA A 56 -12.20 -3.45 10.27
C ALA A 56 -11.00 -2.99 9.44
N ALA A 57 -9.86 -3.67 9.63
CA ALA A 57 -8.66 -3.49 8.81
C ALA A 57 -7.95 -4.84 8.69
N SER A 58 -7.59 -5.21 7.46
CA SER A 58 -6.87 -6.45 7.16
C SER A 58 -5.56 -6.12 6.47
N LEU A 59 -4.46 -6.67 6.96
CA LEU A 59 -3.13 -6.51 6.37
C LEU A 59 -2.54 -7.90 6.07
N ARG A 60 -1.95 -8.06 4.89
CA ARG A 60 -1.35 -9.31 4.41
C ARG A 60 -0.03 -9.03 3.69
N SER A 61 0.84 -10.02 3.64
CA SER A 61 2.10 -9.96 2.90
C SER A 61 2.51 -11.35 2.43
N ASP A 62 2.99 -11.47 1.19
CA ASP A 62 3.64 -12.66 0.67
C ASP A 62 4.94 -12.27 -0.03
N GLY A 63 6.07 -12.64 0.57
CA GLY A 63 7.41 -12.30 0.08
C GLY A 63 7.90 -13.21 -1.05
N ALA A 64 7.18 -14.30 -1.37
CA ALA A 64 7.57 -15.25 -2.41
C ALA A 64 7.45 -14.70 -3.84
N HIS A 65 6.97 -13.46 -3.99
CA HIS A 65 6.73 -12.79 -5.27
C HIS A 65 7.52 -11.49 -5.44
N LYS A 66 8.52 -11.26 -4.58
CA LYS A 66 9.30 -10.01 -4.56
C LYS A 66 9.97 -9.70 -5.90
N GLU A 67 10.37 -10.73 -6.65
CA GLU A 67 11.01 -10.61 -7.95
C GLU A 67 10.10 -10.03 -9.04
N LYS A 68 8.78 -10.03 -8.83
CA LYS A 68 7.81 -9.51 -9.80
C LYS A 68 7.65 -8.00 -9.73
N LEU A 69 7.96 -7.36 -8.61
CA LEU A 69 7.88 -5.92 -8.42
C LEU A 69 8.88 -5.47 -7.35
N PHE A 70 9.99 -4.86 -7.77
CA PHE A 70 11.06 -4.44 -6.86
C PHE A 70 11.87 -3.28 -7.44
N VAL A 71 12.72 -2.67 -6.63
CA VAL A 71 13.72 -1.69 -7.07
C VAL A 71 15.07 -2.40 -7.11
N ASP A 72 15.77 -2.33 -8.25
CA ASP A 72 17.06 -3.02 -8.47
C ASP A 72 18.28 -2.30 -7.85
N GLY A 73 18.03 -1.38 -6.92
CA GLY A 73 19.05 -0.66 -6.17
C GLY A 73 18.56 -0.20 -4.82
N GLY A 74 19.43 0.48 -4.10
CA GLY A 74 19.11 1.09 -2.82
C GLY A 74 20.38 1.65 -2.18
N PRO A 75 20.32 2.84 -1.54
CA PRO A 75 21.49 3.45 -0.90
C PRO A 75 22.20 2.51 0.08
N SER A 76 21.44 1.66 0.77
CA SER A 76 21.95 0.69 1.74
C SER A 76 22.42 -0.64 1.13
N THR A 77 22.06 -0.93 -0.13
CA THR A 77 22.32 -2.25 -0.76
C THR A 77 23.36 -2.15 -1.87
N THR A 78 23.13 -1.28 -2.85
CA THR A 78 23.98 -1.15 -4.06
C THR A 78 24.77 0.15 -4.09
N GLY A 79 24.50 1.08 -3.17
CA GLY A 79 25.06 2.44 -3.20
C GLY A 79 24.51 3.31 -4.34
N THR A 80 23.54 2.80 -5.09
CA THR A 80 22.83 3.51 -6.16
C THR A 80 21.34 3.60 -5.83
N VAL A 81 20.62 4.49 -6.49
CA VAL A 81 19.16 4.63 -6.30
C VAL A 81 18.41 3.42 -6.88
N GLY A 82 18.86 2.92 -8.05
CA GLY A 82 18.18 1.87 -8.78
C GLY A 82 16.94 2.35 -9.54
N HIS A 83 16.30 1.43 -10.25
CA HIS A 83 15.04 1.64 -10.95
C HIS A 83 14.01 0.58 -10.57
N LEU A 84 12.73 0.97 -10.66
CA LEU A 84 11.59 0.08 -10.52
C LEU A 84 11.59 -0.95 -11.65
N ARG A 85 11.49 -2.22 -11.27
CA ARG A 85 11.35 -3.38 -12.16
C ARG A 85 10.03 -4.06 -11.87
N MET A 86 9.30 -4.38 -12.94
CA MET A 86 7.97 -4.95 -12.83
C MET A 86 7.66 -5.96 -13.94
N GLU A 87 7.19 -7.15 -13.55
CA GLU A 87 6.55 -8.12 -14.43
C GLU A 87 5.04 -7.87 -14.48
N GLY A 88 4.61 -6.84 -15.21
CA GLY A 88 3.25 -6.28 -15.11
C GLY A 88 2.10 -7.31 -15.24
N ARG A 89 2.23 -8.29 -16.15
CA ARG A 89 1.21 -9.33 -16.36
C ARG A 89 1.05 -10.24 -15.14
N GLU A 90 2.16 -10.63 -14.51
CA GLU A 90 2.12 -11.50 -13.35
C GLU A 90 1.68 -10.71 -12.11
N VAL A 91 2.21 -9.49 -11.91
CA VAL A 91 1.75 -8.59 -10.84
C VAL A 91 0.23 -8.40 -10.89
N PHE A 92 -0.33 -8.14 -12.08
CA PHE A 92 -1.77 -7.96 -12.23
C PHE A 92 -2.57 -9.21 -11.82
N LYS A 93 -2.21 -10.39 -12.33
CA LYS A 93 -2.91 -11.65 -12.00
C LYS A 93 -2.91 -11.94 -10.50
N HIS A 94 -1.75 -11.77 -9.85
CA HIS A 94 -1.63 -11.98 -8.41
C HIS A 94 -2.40 -10.93 -7.61
N ALA A 95 -2.29 -9.65 -7.98
CA ALA A 95 -2.95 -8.56 -7.29
C ALA A 95 -4.48 -8.71 -7.28
N VAL A 96 -5.09 -9.09 -8.42
CA VAL A 96 -6.56 -9.24 -8.52
C VAL A 96 -7.08 -10.28 -7.53
N GLY A 97 -6.45 -11.45 -7.46
CA GLY A 97 -6.84 -12.50 -6.50
C GLY A 97 -6.69 -12.02 -5.05
N MET A 98 -5.50 -11.54 -4.69
CA MET A 98 -5.24 -11.11 -3.30
C MET A 98 -6.13 -9.95 -2.83
N ILE A 99 -6.44 -9.00 -3.73
CA ILE A 99 -7.33 -7.88 -3.42
C ILE A 99 -8.75 -8.38 -3.18
N THR A 100 -9.24 -9.32 -3.98
CA THR A 100 -10.57 -9.92 -3.78
C THR A 100 -10.64 -10.61 -2.43
N ASP A 101 -9.66 -11.46 -2.12
CA ASP A 101 -9.60 -12.21 -0.86
C ASP A 101 -9.55 -11.29 0.37
N VAL A 102 -8.78 -10.20 0.32
CA VAL A 102 -8.69 -9.27 1.46
C VAL A 102 -9.96 -8.44 1.61
N ILE A 103 -10.66 -8.12 0.53
CA ILE A 103 -11.95 -7.43 0.56
C ILE A 103 -12.97 -8.32 1.26
N GLU A 104 -13.15 -9.57 0.80
CA GLU A 104 -14.10 -10.50 1.40
C GLU A 104 -13.82 -10.75 2.88
N ALA A 105 -12.55 -10.97 3.23
CA ALA A 105 -12.14 -11.15 4.62
C ALA A 105 -12.44 -9.91 5.49
N THR A 106 -12.24 -8.71 4.95
CA THR A 106 -12.49 -7.45 5.68
C THR A 106 -13.98 -7.21 5.87
N PHE A 107 -14.81 -7.48 4.86
CA PHE A 107 -16.27 -7.43 4.99
C PHE A 107 -16.76 -8.43 6.02
N SER A 108 -16.32 -9.69 5.94
CA SER A 108 -16.71 -10.71 6.94
C SER A 108 -16.28 -10.34 8.36
N ALA A 109 -15.15 -9.67 8.54
CA ALA A 109 -14.68 -9.22 9.85
C ALA A 109 -15.43 -7.99 10.37
N ALA A 110 -15.94 -7.14 9.48
CA ALA A 110 -16.75 -5.97 9.84
C ALA A 110 -18.18 -6.37 10.26
N GLY A 111 -18.70 -7.47 9.72
CA GLY A 111 -20.10 -7.89 9.89
C GLY A 111 -21.02 -7.22 8.87
#